data_AF-A0A3C0GGJ2-F1
#
_entry.id   AF-A0A3C0GGJ2-F1
#
_cell.length_a   1.000
_cell.length_b   1.000
_cell.length_c   1.000
_cell.angle_alpha   90.00
_cell.angle_beta   90.00
_cell.angle_gamma   90.00
#
_symmetry.space_group_name_H-M   'P 1'
#
loop_
_entity.id
_entity.type
_entity.pdbx_description
1 polymer ?
#
loop_
_entity_poly.entity_id
_entity_poly.type
_entity_poly.pdbx_seq_one_letter_code
_entity_poly.pdbx_strand_id
1 'polypeptide(L)'
;MKCKIHNNANYEGLSEIAENLYNFAHKRFNFSKPAIIVFESNVSNVGKLFAPTGYYEPQTGKIVVYVDHRHPKDILRSLAHELIHHKQNCEGQFGANAKTGPGYAQKNQHMRGMEGDAYRTGNIMLFRDWEDNYKQGRNLMNENLEQIEEKKGEKGPYSAEREDFDKDLDGVPDGADEDADDPEVQEEQKTSDKEWYQNQLHEALLKKFNIKK
;
A
#
# COMPACT_ATOMS: atom_id res chain seq x y z
N MET A 1 7.00 8.31 9.84
CA MET A 1 6.99 7.46 11.06
C MET A 1 6.56 6.06 10.64
N LYS A 2 7.24 4.99 11.07
CA LYS A 2 6.90 3.62 10.65
C LYS A 2 5.89 3.01 11.61
N CYS A 3 4.73 2.56 11.11
CA CYS A 3 3.79 1.77 11.90
C CYS A 3 4.25 0.31 11.98
N LYS A 4 3.79 -0.41 12.99
CA LYS A 4 3.98 -1.87 13.08
C LYS A 4 2.68 -2.53 12.63
N ILE A 5 2.73 -3.40 11.62
CA ILE A 5 1.57 -4.12 11.09
C ILE A 5 1.76 -5.61 11.34
N HIS A 6 0.79 -6.24 11.99
CA HIS A 6 0.71 -7.68 12.20
C HIS A 6 -0.51 -8.23 11.46
N ASN A 7 -0.29 -9.10 10.48
CA ASN A 7 -1.35 -9.71 9.68
C ASN A 7 -1.54 -11.17 10.08
N ASN A 8 -2.22 -11.41 11.21
CA ASN A 8 -2.43 -12.75 11.75
C ASN A 8 -3.45 -13.54 10.92
N ALA A 9 -4.29 -12.84 10.15
CA ALA A 9 -5.29 -13.45 9.27
C ALA A 9 -4.77 -13.85 7.88
N ASN A 10 -3.49 -13.60 7.59
CA ASN A 10 -2.83 -13.95 6.33
C ASN A 10 -3.57 -13.44 5.06
N TYR A 11 -4.19 -12.25 5.15
CA TYR A 11 -4.87 -11.63 4.02
C TYR A 11 -3.83 -10.96 3.10
N GLU A 12 -3.60 -11.50 1.91
CA GLU A 12 -2.57 -10.98 0.98
C GLU A 12 -2.86 -9.54 0.52
N GLY A 13 -1.82 -8.71 0.41
CA GLY A 13 -1.92 -7.30 -0.03
C GLY A 13 -2.53 -6.33 0.99
N LEU A 14 -3.19 -6.82 2.05
CA LEU A 14 -3.83 -5.96 3.05
C LEU A 14 -2.82 -5.12 3.83
N SER A 15 -1.64 -5.67 4.12
CA SER A 15 -0.59 -4.96 4.89
C SER A 15 -0.05 -3.75 4.13
N GLU A 16 0.20 -3.88 2.83
CA GLU A 16 0.70 -2.79 1.98
C GLU A 16 -0.33 -1.66 1.84
N ILE A 17 -1.59 -2.03 1.60
CA ILE A 17 -2.68 -1.06 1.48
C ILE A 17 -2.93 -0.36 2.82
N ALA A 18 -2.88 -1.08 3.93
CA ALA A 18 -3.01 -0.53 5.26
C ALA A 18 -1.86 0.43 5.61
N GLU A 19 -0.63 0.10 5.22
CA GLU A 19 0.53 0.99 5.37
C GLU A 19 0.35 2.27 4.55
N ASN A 20 -0.14 2.17 3.31
CA ASN A 20 -0.44 3.34 2.48
C ASN A 20 -1.49 4.26 3.12
N LEU A 21 -2.58 3.67 3.61
CA LEU A 21 -3.63 4.41 4.34
C LEU A 21 -3.08 5.05 5.61
N TYR A 22 -2.25 4.34 6.39
CA TYR A 22 -1.60 4.88 7.58
C TYR A 22 -0.70 6.06 7.24
N ASN A 23 0.10 5.96 6.19
CA ASN A 23 0.98 7.03 5.75
C ASN A 23 0.20 8.27 5.31
N PHE A 24 -0.92 8.08 4.61
CA PHE A 24 -1.84 9.16 4.27
C PHE A 24 -2.42 9.83 5.53
N ALA A 25 -2.89 9.03 6.49
CA ALA A 25 -3.39 9.53 7.78
C ALA A 25 -2.33 10.32 8.55
N HIS A 26 -1.11 9.79 8.64
CA HIS A 26 0.01 10.43 9.32
C HIS A 26 0.38 11.76 8.66
N LYS A 27 0.42 11.84 7.32
CA LYS A 27 0.67 13.10 6.60
C LYS A 27 -0.39 14.15 6.90
N ARG A 28 -1.65 13.74 7.07
CA ARG A 28 -2.77 14.65 7.29
C ARG A 28 -2.90 15.11 8.75
N PHE A 29 -2.67 14.21 9.70
CA PHE A 29 -2.95 14.44 11.12
C PHE A 29 -1.71 14.52 12.01
N ASN A 30 -0.53 14.25 11.46
CA ASN A 30 0.77 14.37 12.13
C ASN A 30 0.83 13.66 13.50
N PHE A 31 0.66 12.34 13.50
CA PHE A 31 0.64 11.55 14.74
C PHE A 31 1.92 11.72 15.56
N SER A 32 1.77 11.96 16.87
CA SER A 32 2.90 12.11 17.79
C SER A 32 3.51 10.78 18.21
N LYS A 33 2.76 9.68 18.10
CA LYS A 33 3.17 8.31 18.46
C LYS A 33 2.87 7.36 17.30
N PRO A 34 3.63 6.27 17.14
CA PRO A 34 3.32 5.25 16.14
C PRO A 34 2.16 4.37 16.59
N ALA A 35 1.29 3.98 15.65
CA ALA A 35 0.27 2.96 15.89
C ALA A 35 0.79 1.54 15.64
N ILE A 36 0.22 0.58 16.36
CA ILE A 36 0.40 -0.86 16.10
C ILE A 36 -0.92 -1.37 15.51
N ILE A 37 -0.91 -1.83 14.25
CA ILE A 37 -2.10 -2.33 13.55
C ILE A 37 -2.03 -3.86 13.57
N VAL A 38 -3.10 -4.51 14.02
CA VAL A 38 -3.23 -5.97 14.06
C VAL A 38 -4.49 -6.37 13.31
N PHE A 39 -4.34 -7.17 12.25
CA PHE A 39 -5.44 -7.84 11.58
C PHE A 39 -5.62 -9.23 12.16
N GLU A 40 -6.73 -9.43 12.86
CA GLU A 40 -6.99 -10.64 13.61
C GLU A 40 -8.09 -11.47 12.93
N SER A 41 -7.87 -12.78 12.83
CA SER A 41 -8.93 -13.73 12.51
C SER A 41 -9.62 -14.13 13.82
N ASN A 42 -10.92 -13.91 13.90
CA ASN A 42 -11.78 -14.32 14.99
C ASN A 42 -13.03 -15.01 14.45
N VAL A 43 -12.89 -16.31 14.21
CA VAL A 43 -13.97 -17.19 13.73
C VAL A 43 -15.21 -17.14 14.64
N SER A 44 -15.04 -16.87 15.94
CA SER A 44 -16.16 -16.79 16.88
C SER A 44 -17.04 -15.56 16.67
N ASN A 45 -16.57 -14.54 15.95
CA ASN A 45 -17.35 -13.36 15.57
C ASN A 45 -18.12 -13.56 14.26
N VAL A 46 -17.76 -14.57 13.46
CA VAL A 46 -18.41 -14.88 12.19
C VAL A 46 -19.87 -15.29 12.44
N GLY A 47 -20.80 -14.62 11.78
CA GLY A 47 -22.24 -14.89 11.90
C GLY A 47 -22.96 -14.21 13.08
N LYS A 48 -22.24 -13.48 13.96
CA LYS A 48 -22.86 -12.68 15.02
C LYS A 48 -23.23 -11.29 14.50
N LEU A 49 -24.53 -10.97 14.48
CA LEU A 49 -25.05 -9.69 13.96
C LEU A 49 -24.49 -8.44 14.64
N PHE A 50 -24.14 -8.51 15.93
CA PHE A 50 -23.67 -7.37 16.73
C PHE A 50 -22.21 -7.49 17.15
N ALA A 51 -21.41 -8.32 16.46
CA ALA A 51 -19.99 -8.41 16.76
C ALA A 51 -19.25 -7.10 16.41
N PRO A 52 -18.25 -6.69 17.21
CA PRO A 52 -17.43 -5.54 16.88
C PRO A 52 -16.58 -5.80 15.63
N THR A 53 -16.32 -4.74 14.86
CA THR A 53 -15.49 -4.83 13.65
C THR A 53 -14.02 -4.53 13.89
N GLY A 54 -13.72 -3.92 15.02
CA GLY A 54 -12.38 -3.56 15.48
C GLY A 54 -12.47 -2.86 16.84
N TYR A 55 -11.31 -2.55 17.40
CA TYR A 55 -11.20 -1.70 18.58
C TYR A 55 -9.81 -1.05 18.67
N TYR A 56 -9.76 0.08 19.36
CA TYR A 56 -8.53 0.78 19.72
C TYR A 56 -8.20 0.63 21.20
N GLU A 57 -6.93 0.40 21.50
CA GLU A 57 -6.37 0.31 22.84
C GLU A 57 -5.48 1.55 23.13
N PRO A 58 -5.97 2.54 23.91
CA PRO A 58 -5.25 3.80 24.12
C PRO A 58 -3.91 3.67 24.85
N GLN A 59 -3.77 2.67 25.72
CA GLN A 59 -2.57 2.47 26.54
C GLN A 59 -1.36 2.06 25.71
N THR A 60 -1.57 1.20 24.72
CA THR A 60 -0.52 0.65 23.86
C THR A 60 -0.47 1.31 22.49
N GLY A 61 -1.52 2.05 22.11
CA GLY A 61 -1.68 2.58 20.75
C GLY A 61 -1.99 1.49 19.73
N LYS A 62 -2.56 0.37 20.18
CA LYS A 62 -2.87 -0.80 19.35
C LYS A 62 -4.26 -0.69 18.74
N ILE A 63 -4.33 -0.88 17.44
CA ILE A 63 -5.53 -0.97 16.63
C ILE A 63 -5.70 -2.44 16.25
N VAL A 64 -6.83 -3.05 16.60
CA VAL A 64 -7.17 -4.41 16.20
C VAL A 64 -8.38 -4.36 15.29
N VAL A 65 -8.29 -4.99 14.11
CA VAL A 65 -9.39 -5.07 13.14
C VAL A 65 -9.66 -6.52 12.79
N TYR A 66 -10.92 -6.93 12.89
CA TYR A 66 -11.34 -8.27 12.51
C TYR A 66 -11.63 -8.33 11.00
N VAL A 67 -11.17 -9.40 10.34
CA VAL A 67 -11.19 -9.49 8.87
C VAL A 67 -12.05 -10.60 8.29
N ASP A 68 -12.42 -11.62 9.08
CA ASP A 68 -13.11 -12.80 8.56
C ASP A 68 -14.45 -12.46 7.90
N HIS A 69 -14.67 -12.98 6.68
CA HIS A 69 -15.87 -12.78 5.87
C HIS A 69 -16.27 -11.31 5.64
N ARG A 70 -15.31 -10.38 5.73
CA ARG A 70 -15.55 -8.96 5.47
C ARG A 70 -14.95 -8.55 4.14
N HIS A 71 -15.63 -7.61 3.48
CA HIS A 71 -15.10 -7.00 2.28
C HIS A 71 -13.86 -6.14 2.63
N PRO A 72 -12.78 -6.16 1.83
CA PRO A 72 -11.55 -5.40 2.12
C PRO A 72 -11.78 -3.90 2.35
N LYS A 73 -12.69 -3.32 1.57
CA LYS A 73 -13.12 -1.92 1.76
C LYS A 73 -13.67 -1.66 3.17
N ASP A 74 -14.42 -2.62 3.72
CA ASP A 74 -15.01 -2.47 5.06
C ASP A 74 -13.94 -2.63 6.14
N ILE A 75 -12.97 -3.52 5.94
CA ILE A 75 -11.80 -3.68 6.82
C ILE A 75 -11.02 -2.37 6.88
N LEU A 76 -10.71 -1.77 5.73
CA LEU A 76 -10.00 -0.50 5.64
C LEU A 76 -10.79 0.67 6.24
N ARG A 77 -12.13 0.65 6.11
CA ARG A 77 -13.00 1.64 6.76
C ARG A 77 -12.96 1.52 8.28
N SER A 78 -13.00 0.29 8.81
CA SER A 78 -12.80 0.06 10.25
C SER A 78 -11.43 0.56 10.69
N LEU A 79 -10.36 0.27 9.93
CA LEU A 79 -9.04 0.79 10.22
C LEU A 79 -9.00 2.33 10.25
N ALA A 80 -9.63 3.00 9.27
CA ALA A 80 -9.70 4.46 9.22
C ALA A 80 -10.42 5.06 10.44
N HIS A 81 -11.47 4.41 10.91
CA HIS A 81 -12.17 4.79 12.15
C HIS A 81 -11.22 4.72 13.36
N GLU A 82 -10.55 3.58 13.55
CA GLU A 82 -9.63 3.40 14.68
C GLU A 82 -8.39 4.32 14.61
N LEU A 83 -7.96 4.73 13.41
CA LEU A 83 -6.89 5.71 13.23
C LEU A 83 -7.28 7.11 13.73
N ILE A 84 -8.56 7.47 13.69
CA ILE A 84 -9.04 8.71 14.32
C ILE A 84 -8.98 8.59 15.84
N HIS A 85 -9.29 7.44 16.42
CA HIS A 85 -9.06 7.22 17.86
C HIS A 85 -7.58 7.31 18.22
N HIS A 86 -6.69 6.82 17.35
CA HIS A 86 -5.26 7.01 17.54
C HIS A 86 -4.85 8.49 17.50
N LYS A 87 -5.39 9.29 16.57
CA LYS A 87 -5.23 10.75 16.55
C LYS A 87 -5.68 11.38 17.87
N GLN A 88 -6.91 11.08 18.30
CA GLN A 88 -7.51 11.64 19.52
C GLN A 88 -6.66 11.28 20.76
N ASN A 89 -6.06 10.09 20.79
CA ASN A 89 -5.11 9.68 21.84
C ASN A 89 -3.79 10.44 21.76
N CYS A 90 -3.25 10.67 20.57
CA CYS A 90 -2.07 11.50 20.36
C CYS A 90 -2.29 12.95 20.81
N GLU A 91 -3.52 13.44 20.72
CA GLU A 91 -3.97 14.77 21.16
C GLU A 91 -4.33 14.82 22.67
N GLY A 92 -4.24 13.70 23.39
CA GLY A 92 -4.53 13.64 24.82
C GLY A 92 -6.02 13.69 25.17
N GLN A 93 -6.91 13.41 24.22
CA GLN A 93 -8.36 13.45 24.44
C GLN A 93 -8.90 12.24 25.23
N PHE A 94 -8.08 11.20 25.41
CA PHE A 94 -8.38 10.07 26.28
C PHE A 94 -7.96 10.41 27.72
N GLY A 95 -8.93 10.60 28.61
CA GLY A 95 -8.66 10.79 30.04
C GLY A 95 -8.08 9.53 30.70
N ALA A 96 -7.53 9.68 31.92
CA ALA A 96 -6.85 8.61 32.67
C ALA A 96 -7.70 7.33 32.91
N ASN A 97 -9.03 7.42 32.73
CA ASN A 97 -10.00 6.33 32.92
C ASN A 97 -10.85 6.08 31.67
N ALA A 98 -10.29 6.23 30.46
CA ALA A 98 -11.02 5.97 29.23
C ALA A 98 -11.39 4.48 29.09
N LYS A 99 -12.54 4.10 29.67
CA LYS A 99 -13.15 2.78 29.51
C LYS A 99 -14.01 2.79 28.26
N THR A 100 -13.57 2.14 27.20
CA THR A 100 -14.32 1.89 25.95
C THR A 100 -15.31 0.72 26.10
N GLY A 101 -16.01 0.64 27.25
CA GLY A 101 -16.96 -0.44 27.57
C GLY A 101 -18.39 -0.17 27.10
N PRO A 102 -19.26 -1.18 26.94
CA PRO A 102 -20.60 -1.03 26.38
C PRO A 102 -21.40 0.14 27.00
N GLY A 103 -21.91 1.04 26.15
CA GLY A 103 -22.71 2.20 26.58
C GLY A 103 -21.90 3.43 27.02
N TYR A 104 -20.57 3.44 26.90
CA TYR A 104 -19.75 4.61 27.27
C TYR A 104 -20.11 5.87 26.48
N ALA A 105 -20.40 5.72 25.18
CA ALA A 105 -20.79 6.82 24.30
C ALA A 105 -22.19 7.40 24.62
N GLN A 106 -23.04 6.67 25.35
CA GLN A 106 -24.38 7.15 25.71
C GLN A 106 -24.35 7.98 27.01
N LYS A 107 -23.38 7.72 27.88
CA LYS A 107 -23.29 8.33 29.22
C LYS A 107 -22.31 9.50 29.30
N ASN A 108 -21.43 9.66 28.31
CA ASN A 108 -20.42 10.72 28.30
C ASN A 108 -20.44 11.49 26.96
N GLN A 109 -20.78 12.78 27.01
CA GLN A 109 -20.89 13.65 25.84
C GLN A 109 -19.56 13.82 25.09
N HIS A 110 -18.43 13.90 25.81
CA HIS A 110 -17.10 13.98 25.21
C HIS A 110 -16.79 12.71 24.41
N MET A 111 -17.04 11.55 25.01
CA MET A 111 -16.83 10.26 24.34
C MET A 111 -17.77 10.10 23.13
N ARG A 112 -19.02 10.58 23.22
CA ARG A 112 -19.95 10.59 22.08
C ARG A 112 -19.44 11.47 20.94
N GLY A 113 -18.84 12.62 21.27
CA GLY A 113 -18.22 13.51 20.31
C GLY A 113 -17.04 12.83 19.59
N MET A 114 -16.19 12.12 20.34
CA MET A 114 -15.06 11.37 19.78
C MET A 114 -15.50 10.26 18.82
N GLU A 115 -16.53 9.49 19.18
CA GLU A 115 -17.14 8.50 18.28
C GLU A 115 -17.70 9.14 17.01
N GLY A 116 -18.44 10.25 17.16
CA GLY A 116 -19.01 10.97 16.03
C GLY A 116 -17.93 11.51 15.07
N ASP A 117 -16.83 12.02 15.61
CA ASP A 117 -15.67 12.44 14.83
C ASP A 117 -15.00 11.26 14.13
N ALA A 118 -14.79 10.14 14.82
CA ALA A 118 -14.23 8.93 14.22
C ALA A 118 -15.11 8.40 13.07
N TYR A 119 -16.43 8.43 13.20
CA TYR A 119 -17.35 8.08 12.11
C TYR A 119 -17.30 9.05 10.93
N ARG A 120 -17.30 10.36 11.20
CA ARG A 120 -17.35 11.38 10.13
C ARG A 120 -15.99 11.54 9.46
N THR A 121 -14.98 11.85 10.24
CA THR A 121 -13.62 12.14 9.79
C THR A 121 -12.94 10.86 9.30
N GLY A 122 -13.16 9.72 9.97
CA GLY A 122 -12.61 8.43 9.52
C GLY A 122 -13.17 7.99 8.16
N ASN A 123 -14.49 8.08 7.95
CA ASN A 123 -15.10 7.60 6.71
C ASN A 123 -14.93 8.58 5.53
N ILE A 124 -15.19 9.87 5.75
CA ILE A 124 -15.20 10.85 4.67
C ILE A 124 -13.79 11.42 4.48
N MET A 125 -13.22 12.03 5.51
CA MET A 125 -11.99 12.80 5.35
C MET A 125 -10.74 11.93 5.28
N LEU A 126 -10.76 10.74 5.85
CA LEU A 126 -9.63 9.82 5.81
C LEU A 126 -9.82 8.77 4.71
N PHE A 127 -10.83 7.89 4.85
CA PHE A 127 -10.97 6.77 3.95
C PHE A 127 -11.36 7.18 2.51
N ARG A 128 -12.38 8.04 2.35
CA ARG A 128 -12.85 8.42 1.01
C ARG A 128 -11.83 9.27 0.26
N ASP A 129 -11.27 10.29 0.90
CA ASP A 129 -10.21 11.11 0.31
C ASP A 129 -9.00 10.27 -0.11
N TRP A 130 -8.60 9.31 0.73
CA TRP A 130 -7.52 8.36 0.40
C TRP A 130 -7.90 7.45 -0.77
N GLU A 131 -9.11 6.88 -0.78
CA GLU A 131 -9.59 6.00 -1.86
C GLU A 131 -9.54 6.73 -3.21
N ASP A 132 -10.03 7.96 -3.25
CA ASP A 132 -10.10 8.77 -4.46
C ASP A 132 -8.67 9.16 -4.93
N ASN A 133 -7.78 9.56 -4.01
CA ASN A 133 -6.38 9.84 -4.35
C ASN A 133 -5.64 8.60 -4.86
N TYR A 134 -5.84 7.46 -4.20
CA TYR A 134 -5.21 6.19 -4.58
C TYR A 134 -5.67 5.71 -5.95
N LYS A 135 -6.95 5.92 -6.31
CA LYS A 135 -7.47 5.61 -7.65
C LYS A 135 -6.98 6.59 -8.71
N GLN A 136 -6.97 7.89 -8.43
CA GLN A 136 -6.44 8.89 -9.37
C GLN A 136 -4.99 8.61 -9.72
N GLY A 137 -4.14 8.32 -8.72
CA GLY A 137 -2.74 7.96 -8.96
C GLY A 137 -2.59 6.69 -9.81
N ARG A 138 -3.45 5.69 -9.60
CA ARG A 138 -3.46 4.47 -10.41
C ARG A 138 -3.92 4.72 -11.85
N ASN A 139 -4.94 5.54 -12.04
CA ASN A 139 -5.45 5.88 -13.36
C ASN A 139 -4.40 6.64 -14.16
N LEU A 140 -3.73 7.64 -13.55
CA LEU A 140 -2.63 8.37 -14.18
C LEU A 140 -1.46 7.44 -14.56
N MET A 141 -1.11 6.46 -13.72
CA MET A 141 -0.11 5.46 -14.06
C MET A 141 -0.51 4.61 -15.26
N ASN A 142 -1.77 4.16 -15.30
CA ASN A 142 -2.29 3.35 -16.41
C ASN A 142 -2.35 4.16 -17.71
N GLU A 143 -2.84 5.40 -17.68
CA GLU A 143 -2.87 6.30 -18.82
C GLU A 143 -1.45 6.59 -19.36
N ASN A 144 -0.47 6.80 -18.46
CA ASN A 144 0.92 6.98 -18.85
C ASN A 144 1.53 5.71 -19.47
N LEU A 145 1.17 4.53 -18.95
CA LEU A 145 1.60 3.24 -19.53
C LEU A 145 1.02 3.03 -20.93
N GLU A 146 -0.26 3.33 -21.13
CA GLU A 146 -0.93 3.27 -22.44
C GLU A 146 -0.27 4.24 -23.44
N GLN A 147 0.02 5.48 -23.03
CA GLN A 147 0.72 6.45 -23.88
C GLN A 147 2.16 6.02 -24.23
N ILE A 148 2.87 5.36 -23.32
CA ILE A 148 4.21 4.82 -23.61
C ILE A 148 4.10 3.67 -24.61
N GLU A 149 3.09 2.81 -24.49
CA GLU A 149 2.86 1.70 -25.42
C GLU A 149 2.41 2.19 -26.81
N GLU A 150 1.62 3.26 -26.89
CA GLU A 150 1.25 3.92 -28.14
C GLU A 150 2.49 4.56 -28.82
N LYS A 151 3.35 5.23 -28.04
CA LYS A 151 4.60 5.83 -28.55
C LYS A 151 5.70 4.83 -28.90
N LYS A 152 5.62 3.57 -28.45
CA LYS A 152 6.54 2.51 -28.89
C LYS A 152 6.38 2.15 -30.37
N GLY A 153 5.27 2.53 -31.01
CA GLY A 153 5.06 2.41 -32.45
C GLY A 153 5.62 3.57 -33.28
N GLU A 154 5.92 4.72 -32.67
CA GLU A 154 6.43 5.90 -33.37
C GLU A 154 7.97 5.92 -33.34
N LYS A 155 8.55 5.70 -34.52
CA LYS A 155 9.97 5.89 -34.82
C LYS A 155 10.42 7.27 -34.33
N GLY A 156 11.16 7.33 -33.21
CA GLY A 156 11.64 8.58 -32.61
C GLY A 156 12.55 9.38 -33.55
N PRO A 157 12.85 10.67 -33.27
CA PRO A 157 13.61 11.54 -34.18
C PRO A 157 15.05 11.11 -34.45
N TYR A 158 15.55 10.08 -33.74
CA TYR A 158 16.86 9.45 -33.93
C TYR A 158 16.81 8.05 -34.59
N SER A 159 15.64 7.61 -35.08
CA SER A 159 15.45 6.28 -35.67
C SER A 159 15.74 6.20 -37.18
N ALA A 160 16.46 7.19 -37.73
CA ALA A 160 17.03 7.06 -39.06
C ALA A 160 17.98 5.86 -39.07
N GLU A 161 17.72 4.92 -39.98
CA GLU A 161 18.51 3.73 -40.24
C GLU A 161 19.99 4.11 -40.40
N ARG A 162 20.79 3.91 -39.35
CA ARG A 162 22.25 3.92 -39.44
C ARG A 162 22.69 2.49 -39.71
N GLU A 163 22.55 2.04 -40.96
CA GLU A 163 23.02 0.72 -41.40
C GLU A 163 24.56 0.57 -41.35
N ASP A 164 25.31 1.60 -40.94
CA ASP A 164 26.77 1.65 -41.02
C ASP A 164 27.48 2.09 -39.72
N PHE A 165 26.84 2.02 -38.53
CA PHE A 165 27.41 2.60 -37.30
C PHE A 165 27.87 1.60 -36.23
N ASP A 166 27.44 0.35 -36.32
CA ASP A 166 27.77 -0.77 -35.42
C ASP A 166 27.45 -2.05 -36.23
N LYS A 167 28.42 -2.52 -37.02
CA LYS A 167 28.17 -3.57 -38.02
C LYS A 167 28.17 -4.97 -37.43
N ASP A 168 28.88 -5.17 -36.35
CA ASP A 168 28.98 -6.46 -35.65
C ASP A 168 27.99 -6.58 -34.49
N LEU A 169 27.25 -5.51 -34.18
CA LEU A 169 26.20 -5.45 -33.17
C LEU A 169 26.75 -5.66 -31.75
N ASP A 170 27.98 -5.24 -31.49
CA ASP A 170 28.64 -5.37 -30.19
C ASP A 170 28.20 -4.28 -29.19
N GLY A 171 27.44 -3.28 -29.66
CA GLY A 171 26.94 -2.17 -28.86
C GLY A 171 27.91 -0.99 -28.71
N VAL A 172 29.02 -1.01 -29.43
CA VAL A 172 30.06 0.02 -29.54
C VAL A 172 30.13 0.51 -31.00
N PRO A 173 30.37 1.81 -31.26
CA PRO A 173 30.54 2.26 -32.64
C PRO A 173 31.83 1.75 -33.28
N ASP A 174 31.73 1.22 -34.51
CA ASP A 174 32.89 0.75 -35.30
C ASP A 174 34.03 1.81 -35.30
N GLY A 175 35.21 1.46 -34.78
CA GLY A 175 36.40 2.32 -34.71
C GLY A 175 36.58 3.09 -33.40
N ALA A 176 35.74 2.84 -32.39
CA ALA A 176 35.94 3.29 -31.01
C ALA A 176 36.61 2.23 -30.12
N ASP A 177 36.73 1.02 -30.64
CA ASP A 177 37.43 -0.16 -30.15
C ASP A 177 38.93 -0.05 -30.52
N GLU A 178 39.79 0.24 -29.53
CA GLU A 178 41.24 0.26 -29.74
C GLU A 178 41.83 -1.16 -29.88
N ASP A 179 41.11 -2.19 -29.44
CA ASP A 179 41.53 -3.59 -29.50
C ASP A 179 40.34 -4.53 -29.77
N ALA A 180 40.31 -5.16 -30.94
CA ALA A 180 39.23 -6.06 -31.40
C ALA A 180 39.10 -7.38 -30.61
N ASP A 181 39.94 -7.59 -29.59
CA ASP A 181 40.02 -8.79 -28.76
C ASP A 181 40.01 -8.43 -27.25
N ASP A 182 39.40 -7.31 -26.83
CA ASP A 182 39.26 -6.98 -25.40
C ASP A 182 38.14 -7.83 -24.73
N PRO A 183 38.50 -8.79 -23.85
CA PRO A 183 37.53 -9.67 -23.21
C PRO A 183 36.80 -9.04 -22.01
N GLU A 184 37.06 -7.77 -21.65
CA GLU A 184 36.42 -7.12 -20.48
C GLU A 184 34.99 -6.61 -20.74
N VAL A 185 34.54 -6.53 -21.99
CA VAL A 185 33.15 -6.18 -22.30
C VAL A 185 32.30 -7.44 -22.35
N GLN A 186 31.82 -7.87 -21.18
CA GLN A 186 30.79 -8.91 -21.12
C GLN A 186 29.50 -8.36 -21.72
N GLU A 187 28.95 -9.07 -22.72
CA GLU A 187 27.59 -8.85 -23.23
C GLU A 187 26.59 -8.85 -22.05
N GLU A 188 26.24 -7.68 -21.54
CA GLU A 188 24.97 -7.53 -20.86
C GLU A 188 23.90 -7.54 -21.95
N GLN A 189 23.34 -8.73 -22.18
CA GLN A 189 22.07 -8.85 -22.89
C GLN A 189 21.14 -7.79 -22.30
N LYS A 190 20.76 -6.79 -23.12
CA LYS A 190 19.71 -5.82 -22.79
C LYS A 190 18.42 -6.61 -22.63
N THR A 191 18.23 -7.23 -21.47
CA THR A 191 16.90 -7.54 -21.00
C THR A 191 16.24 -6.19 -20.86
N SER A 192 15.31 -5.90 -21.77
CA SER A 192 14.34 -4.82 -21.64
C SER A 192 14.02 -4.65 -20.15
N ASP A 193 14.14 -3.44 -19.59
CA ASP A 193 13.87 -3.22 -18.15
C ASP A 193 12.49 -3.77 -17.72
N LYS A 194 11.55 -3.90 -18.67
CA LYS A 194 10.28 -4.62 -18.49
C LYS A 194 10.46 -6.14 -18.31
N GLU A 195 11.32 -6.80 -19.07
CA GLU A 195 11.59 -8.24 -18.94
C GLU A 195 12.34 -8.60 -17.66
N TRP A 196 13.29 -7.79 -17.19
CA TRP A 196 13.98 -8.05 -15.92
C TRP A 196 13.03 -7.92 -14.72
N TYR A 197 12.24 -6.84 -14.67
CA TYR A 197 11.28 -6.61 -13.59
C TYR A 197 10.15 -7.65 -13.60
N GLN A 198 9.63 -8.01 -14.79
CA GLN A 198 8.58 -9.02 -14.92
C GLN A 198 9.11 -10.43 -14.65
N ASN A 199 10.33 -10.78 -15.07
CA ASN A 199 10.92 -12.09 -14.75
C ASN A 199 11.17 -12.24 -13.24
N GLN A 200 11.71 -11.23 -12.56
CA GLN A 200 11.92 -11.31 -11.11
C GLN A 200 10.61 -11.49 -10.34
N LEU A 201 9.57 -10.73 -10.70
CA LEU A 201 8.25 -10.85 -10.08
C LEU A 201 7.57 -12.18 -10.42
N HIS A 202 7.67 -12.62 -11.68
CA HIS A 202 7.06 -13.86 -12.16
C HIS A 202 7.71 -15.10 -11.54
N GLU A 203 9.05 -15.16 -11.50
CA GLU A 203 9.80 -16.23 -10.84
C GLU A 203 9.54 -16.25 -9.32
N ALA A 204 9.45 -15.08 -8.67
CA ALA A 204 9.09 -14.98 -7.26
C ALA A 204 7.67 -15.52 -6.99
N LEU A 205 6.72 -15.28 -7.89
CA LEU A 205 5.35 -15.79 -7.79
C LEU A 205 5.29 -17.30 -8.05
N LEU A 206 5.96 -17.83 -9.08
CA LEU A 206 5.99 -19.28 -9.36
C LEU A 206 6.56 -20.09 -8.20
N LYS A 207 7.63 -19.57 -7.57
CA LYS A 207 8.28 -20.20 -6.42
C LYS A 207 7.41 -20.13 -5.16
N LYS A 208 6.62 -19.06 -4.97
CA LYS A 208 5.68 -18.89 -3.86
C LYS A 208 4.46 -19.82 -3.98
N PHE A 209 4.00 -20.09 -5.20
CA PHE A 209 2.81 -20.89 -5.46
C PHE A 209 3.09 -22.35 -5.87
N ASN A 210 4.37 -22.77 -5.89
CA ASN A 210 4.84 -24.12 -6.21
C ASN A 210 4.27 -24.68 -7.54
N ILE A 211 4.09 -23.80 -8.52
CA ILE A 211 3.56 -24.15 -9.83
C ILE A 211 4.75 -24.58 -10.70
N LYS A 212 4.85 -25.87 -11.04
CA LYS A 212 5.85 -26.35 -12.01
C LYS A 212 5.43 -25.89 -13.42
N LYS A 213 6.42 -25.41 -14.19
CA LYS A 213 6.28 -25.11 -15.62
C LYS A 213 5.67 -26.29 -16.39
#